data_AF-A0A949HY80-F1
#
_entry.id   AF-A0A949HY80-F1
#
_cell.length_a   1.000
_cell.length_b   1.000
_cell.length_c   1.000
_cell.angle_alpha   90.00
_cell.angle_beta   90.00
_cell.angle_gamma   90.00
#
_symmetry.space_group_name_H-M   'P 1'
#
loop_
_entity.id
_entity.type
_entity.pdbx_description
1 polymer ?
#
loop_
_entity_poly.entity_id
_entity_poly.type
_entity_poly.pdbx_seq_one_letter_code
_entity_poly.pdbx_strand_id
1 'polypeptide(L)'
;KTPDVETRVLSLSGGTQQKVVLAKWLAMRPRVMILDEPTRGIDVGAKAEIYRIMRALAAQGAAILMISSDMEEILNVSDRVVVMHEGQITGLLERADCNEQNVMQLAVGRKIAAAKPPFET
;
A
#
# COMPACT_ATOMS: atom_id res chain seq x y z
N LYS A 1 -15.82 -25.10 18.28
CA LYS A 1 -14.96 -26.01 17.48
C LYS A 1 -13.68 -25.27 17.16
N THR A 2 -12.51 -25.84 17.45
CA THR A 2 -11.23 -25.28 17.03
C THR A 2 -11.12 -25.39 15.51
N PRO A 3 -10.81 -24.31 14.77
CA PRO A 3 -10.56 -24.37 13.34
C PRO A 3 -9.40 -25.32 13.02
N ASP A 4 -9.53 -26.09 11.95
CA ASP A 4 -8.49 -26.93 11.37
C ASP A 4 -8.05 -26.38 10.00
N VAL A 5 -7.11 -27.05 9.33
CA VAL A 5 -6.57 -26.61 8.04
C VAL A 5 -7.57 -26.68 6.89
N GLU A 6 -8.64 -27.48 7.02
CA GLU A 6 -9.71 -27.62 6.01
C GLU A 6 -10.85 -26.63 6.25
N THR A 7 -10.82 -25.90 7.36
CA THR A 7 -11.83 -24.91 7.70
C THR A 7 -11.81 -23.76 6.68
N ARG A 8 -12.96 -23.49 6.07
CA ARG A 8 -13.11 -22.41 5.07
C ARG A 8 -12.68 -21.08 5.70
N VAL A 9 -11.82 -20.34 5.01
CA VAL A 9 -11.32 -19.03 5.49
C VAL A 9 -12.48 -18.09 5.86
N LEU A 10 -13.56 -18.08 5.06
CA LEU A 10 -14.75 -17.25 5.30
C LEU A 10 -15.47 -17.52 6.63
N SER A 11 -15.26 -18.68 7.27
CA SER A 11 -15.85 -18.98 8.58
C SER A 11 -14.93 -18.62 9.75
N LEU A 12 -13.73 -18.12 9.49
CA LEU A 12 -12.80 -17.67 10.51
C LEU A 12 -13.16 -16.24 10.96
N SER A 13 -12.72 -15.85 12.17
CA SER A 13 -12.82 -14.46 12.62
C SER A 13 -12.08 -13.53 11.64
N GLY A 14 -12.50 -12.27 11.51
CA GLY A 14 -11.84 -11.30 10.61
C GLY A 14 -10.31 -11.21 10.83
N GLY A 15 -9.86 -11.17 12.08
CA GLY A 15 -8.43 -11.17 12.40
C GLY A 15 -7.70 -12.44 11.99
N THR A 16 -8.35 -13.61 12.02
CA THR A 16 -7.77 -14.86 11.51
C THR A 16 -7.76 -14.88 9.98
N GLN A 17 -8.80 -14.35 9.32
CA GLN A 17 -8.82 -14.22 7.86
C GLN A 17 -7.66 -13.35 7.37
N GLN A 18 -7.42 -12.22 8.06
CA GLN A 18 -6.28 -11.34 7.78
C GLN A 18 -4.95 -12.09 7.92
N LYS A 19 -4.76 -12.88 8.99
CA LYS A 19 -3.54 -13.71 9.17
C LYS A 19 -3.35 -14.72 8.05
N VAL A 20 -4.41 -15.32 7.50
CA VAL A 20 -4.32 -16.25 6.38
C VAL A 20 -3.85 -15.55 5.11
N VAL A 21 -4.38 -14.37 4.80
CA VAL A 21 -3.95 -13.57 3.63
C VAL A 21 -2.47 -13.19 3.77
N LEU A 22 -2.05 -12.72 4.95
CA LEU A 22 -0.67 -12.37 5.23
C LEU A 22 0.27 -13.60 5.12
N ALA A 23 -0.13 -14.74 5.69
CA ALA A 23 0.64 -15.99 5.60
C ALA A 23 0.82 -16.43 4.15
N LYS A 24 -0.21 -16.28 3.31
CA LYS A 24 -0.15 -16.58 1.88
C LYS A 24 0.88 -15.70 1.17
N TRP A 25 0.93 -14.39 1.47
CA TRP A 25 1.92 -13.49 0.86
C TRP A 25 3.35 -13.86 1.26
N LEU A 26 3.59 -14.11 2.54
CA LEU A 26 4.90 -14.51 3.06
C LEU A 26 5.37 -15.85 2.47
N ALA A 27 4.45 -16.81 2.30
CA ALA A 27 4.76 -18.12 1.73
C ALA A 27 5.14 -18.06 0.24
N MET A 28 4.58 -17.12 -0.53
CA MET A 28 4.85 -16.99 -1.97
C MET A 28 6.23 -16.41 -2.29
N ARG A 29 6.89 -15.72 -1.35
CA ARG A 29 8.17 -15.01 -1.58
C ARG A 29 8.18 -14.20 -2.89
N PRO A 30 7.20 -13.29 -3.08
CA PRO A 30 7.05 -12.59 -4.35
C PRO A 30 8.22 -11.65 -4.61
N ARG A 31 8.65 -11.55 -5.88
CA ARG A 31 9.58 -10.51 -6.33
C ARG A 31 8.87 -9.17 -6.57
N VAL A 32 7.58 -9.21 -6.92
CA VAL A 32 6.73 -8.04 -7.19
C VAL A 32 5.35 -8.28 -6.59
N MET A 33 4.81 -7.29 -5.89
CA MET A 33 3.45 -7.29 -5.34
C MET A 33 2.69 -6.07 -5.83
N ILE A 34 1.44 -6.28 -6.25
CA ILE A 34 0.49 -5.21 -6.54
C ILE A 34 -0.62 -5.31 -5.51
N LEU A 35 -0.84 -4.22 -4.78
CA LEU A 35 -1.79 -4.15 -3.68
C LEU A 35 -2.77 -3.02 -3.95
N ASP A 36 -4.05 -3.36 -4.08
CA ASP A 36 -5.14 -2.40 -4.29
C ASP A 36 -5.91 -2.23 -2.99
N GLU A 37 -5.85 -1.02 -2.42
CA GLU A 37 -6.50 -0.62 -1.17
C GLU A 37 -6.24 -1.63 -0.03
N PRO A 38 -4.97 -1.94 0.30
CA PRO A 38 -4.59 -3.11 1.10
C PRO A 38 -5.12 -3.11 2.54
N THR A 39 -5.50 -1.95 3.10
CA THR A 39 -6.09 -1.87 4.43
C THR A 39 -7.52 -1.35 4.46
N ARG A 40 -8.20 -1.30 3.30
CA ARG A 40 -9.61 -0.91 3.26
C ARG A 40 -10.48 -1.88 4.05
N GLY A 41 -11.27 -1.33 4.97
CA GLY A 41 -12.14 -2.10 5.86
C GLY A 41 -11.40 -2.79 7.02
N ILE A 42 -10.12 -2.51 7.22
CA ILE A 42 -9.33 -2.96 8.36
C ILE A 42 -9.33 -1.86 9.43
N ASP A 43 -9.43 -2.26 10.71
CA ASP A 43 -9.36 -1.33 11.82
C ASP A 43 -7.96 -0.71 11.95
N VAL A 44 -7.90 0.51 12.50
CA VAL A 44 -6.65 1.28 12.64
C VAL A 44 -5.57 0.50 13.40
N GLY A 45 -5.95 -0.31 14.40
CA GLY A 45 -5.00 -1.11 15.18
C GLY A 45 -4.35 -2.22 14.35
N ALA A 46 -5.09 -2.84 13.43
CA ALA A 46 -4.59 -3.90 12.57
C ALA A 46 -3.86 -3.39 11.30
N LYS A 47 -4.05 -2.12 10.89
CA LYS A 47 -3.32 -1.52 9.75
C LYS A 47 -1.81 -1.53 9.96
N ALA A 48 -1.36 -1.18 11.18
CA ALA A 48 0.05 -1.12 11.53
C ALA A 48 0.80 -2.44 11.27
N GLU A 49 0.13 -3.57 11.48
CA GLU A 49 0.71 -4.90 11.25
C GLU A 49 0.84 -5.20 9.74
N ILE A 50 -0.14 -4.80 8.93
CA ILE A 50 -0.05 -4.91 7.47
C ILE A 50 1.14 -4.09 6.96
N TYR A 51 1.29 -2.84 7.43
CA TYR A 51 2.41 -1.98 7.04
C TYR A 51 3.76 -2.57 7.43
N ARG A 52 3.86 -3.18 8.62
CA ARG A 52 5.08 -3.86 9.07
C ARG A 52 5.46 -5.00 8.14
N ILE A 53 4.48 -5.77 7.68
CA ILE A 53 4.70 -6.90 6.77
C ILE A 53 5.10 -6.41 5.37
N MET A 54 4.43 -5.39 4.84
CA MET A 54 4.81 -4.76 3.56
C MET A 54 6.26 -4.26 3.60
N ARG A 55 6.63 -3.53 4.66
CA ARG A 55 8.02 -3.07 4.85
C ARG A 55 9.01 -4.23 4.97
N ALA A 56 8.66 -5.30 5.66
CA ALA A 56 9.52 -6.48 5.79
C ALA A 56 9.73 -7.20 4.45
N LEU A 57 8.69 -7.29 3.62
CA LEU A 57 8.77 -7.85 2.27
C LEU A 57 9.61 -6.96 1.35
N ALA A 58 9.41 -5.65 1.40
CA ALA A 58 10.21 -4.69 0.66
C ALA A 58 11.70 -4.77 1.05
N ALA A 59 11.99 -4.85 2.35
CA ALA A 59 13.36 -5.01 2.86
C ALA A 59 14.02 -6.34 2.44
N GLN A 60 13.24 -7.36 2.09
CA GLN A 60 13.72 -8.63 1.53
C GLN A 60 13.93 -8.56 0.00
N GLY A 61 13.73 -7.40 -0.63
CA GLY A 61 13.93 -7.17 -2.05
C GLY A 61 12.69 -7.34 -2.92
N ALA A 62 11.49 -7.45 -2.32
CA ALA A 62 10.25 -7.43 -3.08
C ALA A 62 9.91 -5.98 -3.51
N ALA A 63 9.60 -5.77 -4.79
CA ALA A 63 9.02 -4.50 -5.22
C ALA A 63 7.51 -4.48 -4.88
N ILE A 64 7.04 -3.40 -4.28
CA ILE A 64 5.62 -3.23 -3.92
C ILE A 64 5.06 -2.04 -4.69
N LEU A 65 4.05 -2.29 -5.52
CA LEU A 65 3.18 -1.28 -6.11
C LEU A 65 1.89 -1.25 -5.31
N MET A 66 1.68 -0.17 -4.57
CA MET A 66 0.46 0.05 -3.79
C MET A 66 -0.41 1.10 -4.48
N ILE A 67 -1.70 0.78 -4.62
CA ILE A 67 -2.75 1.69 -5.06
C ILE A 67 -3.56 2.00 -3.81
N SER A 68 -3.64 3.27 -3.43
CA SER A 68 -4.32 3.68 -2.21
C SER A 68 -4.83 5.11 -2.33
N SER A 69 -6.00 5.34 -1.75
CA SER A 69 -6.57 6.65 -1.48
C SER A 69 -6.40 7.09 -0.02
N ASP A 70 -5.78 6.26 0.82
CA ASP A 70 -5.55 6.53 2.23
C ASP A 70 -4.23 7.29 2.42
N MET A 71 -4.32 8.53 2.89
CA MET A 71 -3.15 9.38 3.13
C MET A 71 -2.17 8.77 4.13
N GLU A 72 -2.65 8.06 5.15
CA GLU A 72 -1.79 7.43 6.15
C GLU A 72 -0.94 6.32 5.52
N GLU A 73 -1.52 5.52 4.61
CA GLU A 73 -0.79 4.50 3.86
C GLU A 73 0.30 5.13 2.97
N ILE A 74 -0.12 6.12 2.19
CA ILE A 74 0.72 6.81 1.23
C ILE A 74 1.95 7.39 1.95
N LEU A 75 1.73 8.10 3.05
CA LEU A 75 2.80 8.76 3.80
C LEU A 75 3.64 7.81 4.65
N ASN A 76 3.14 6.65 5.11
CA ASN A 76 3.90 5.78 6.01
C ASN A 76 4.61 4.60 5.34
N VAL A 77 4.21 4.23 4.12
CA VAL A 77 4.70 2.99 3.48
C VAL A 77 5.42 3.27 2.17
N SER A 78 5.16 4.40 1.52
CA SER A 78 5.69 4.66 0.17
C SER A 78 7.08 5.30 0.22
N ASP A 79 7.99 4.77 -0.61
CA ASP A 79 9.26 5.42 -0.93
C ASP A 79 9.07 6.56 -1.95
N ARG A 80 8.17 6.35 -2.91
CA ARG A 80 7.81 7.27 -3.99
C ARG A 80 6.30 7.20 -4.22
N VAL A 81 5.70 8.32 -4.60
CA VAL A 81 4.26 8.42 -4.83
C VAL A 81 4.01 9.01 -6.21
N VAL A 82 3.31 8.26 -7.04
CA VAL A 82 2.78 8.75 -8.32
C VAL A 82 1.34 9.17 -8.08
N VAL A 83 1.05 10.45 -8.32
CA VAL A 83 -0.29 11.00 -8.13
C VAL A 83 -1.00 11.12 -9.48
N MET A 84 -2.26 10.72 -9.50
CA MET A 84 -3.10 10.76 -10.70
C MET A 84 -4.31 11.67 -10.50
N HIS A 85 -4.72 12.35 -11.57
CA HIS A 85 -5.95 13.13 -11.66
C HIS A 85 -6.53 12.95 -13.06
N GLU A 86 -7.83 12.64 -13.16
CA GLU A 86 -8.55 12.47 -14.44
C GLU A 86 -7.83 11.55 -15.45
N GLY A 87 -7.28 10.43 -14.96
CA GLY A 87 -6.57 9.44 -15.78
C GLY A 87 -5.17 9.86 -16.24
N GLN A 88 -4.67 11.02 -15.81
CA GLN A 88 -3.33 11.50 -16.10
C GLN A 88 -2.46 11.50 -14.84
N ILE A 89 -1.17 11.23 -15.01
CA ILE A 89 -0.20 11.41 -13.93
C ILE A 89 0.10 12.90 -13.79
N THR A 90 -0.18 13.46 -12.61
CA THR A 90 0.04 14.88 -12.33
C THR A 90 1.40 15.17 -11.73
N GLY A 91 2.03 14.17 -11.11
CA GLY A 91 3.39 14.29 -10.62
C GLY A 91 3.89 13.05 -9.89
N LEU A 92 5.22 12.99 -9.75
CA LEU A 92 5.90 12.03 -8.89
C LEU A 92 6.52 12.76 -7.71
N LEU A 93 6.26 12.26 -6.50
CA LEU A 93 6.85 12.73 -5.26
C LEU A 93 7.85 11.70 -4.74
N GLU A 94 9.06 12.17 -4.44
CA GLU A 94 10.01 11.41 -3.63
C GLU A 94 9.65 11.52 -2.15
N ARG A 95 10.19 10.64 -1.33
CA ARG A 95 9.94 10.60 0.12
C ARG A 95 10.07 11.96 0.82
N ALA A 96 11.07 12.76 0.45
CA ALA A 96 11.33 14.06 1.06
C ALA A 96 10.21 15.09 0.81
N ASP A 97 9.53 14.97 -0.33
CA ASP A 97 8.48 15.89 -0.77
C ASP A 97 7.07 15.31 -0.57
N CYS A 98 6.98 14.06 -0.08
CA CYS A 98 5.75 13.35 0.15
C CYS A 98 5.12 13.81 1.48
N ASN A 99 4.29 14.83 1.40
CA ASN A 99 3.42 15.30 2.47
C ASN A 99 1.99 15.46 1.97
N GLU A 100 1.03 15.51 2.90
CA GLU A 100 -0.40 15.58 2.58
C GLU A 100 -0.74 16.74 1.65
N GLN A 101 -0.18 17.93 1.90
CA GLN A 101 -0.42 19.11 1.07
C GLN A 101 0.00 18.85 -0.38
N ASN A 102 1.21 18.36 -0.62
CA ASN A 102 1.73 18.11 -1.96
C ASN A 102 0.92 17.03 -2.70
N VAL A 103 0.59 15.93 -2.02
CA VAL A 103 -0.25 14.86 -2.59
C VAL A 103 -1.62 15.43 -2.99
N MET A 104 -2.26 16.20 -2.10
CA MET A 104 -3.57 16.78 -2.36
C MET A 104 -3.56 17.80 -3.49
N GLN A 105 -2.54 18.66 -3.59
CA GLN A 105 -2.40 19.61 -4.70
C GLN A 105 -2.33 18.87 -6.05
N LEU A 106 -1.51 17.82 -6.14
CA LEU A 106 -1.39 17.00 -7.34
C LEU A 106 -2.69 16.23 -7.66
N ALA A 107 -3.40 15.74 -6.64
CA ALA A 107 -4.64 14.96 -6.79
C ALA A 107 -5.82 15.80 -7.34
N VAL A 108 -5.76 17.13 -7.20
CA VAL A 108 -6.72 18.07 -7.81
C VAL A 108 -6.21 18.71 -9.11
N GLY A 109 -5.16 18.14 -9.72
CA GLY A 109 -4.66 18.58 -11.03
C GLY A 109 -3.70 19.76 -11.01
N ARG A 110 -3.25 20.23 -9.84
CA ARG A 110 -2.28 21.33 -9.78
C ARG A 110 -0.86 20.83 -10.02
N LYS A 111 -0.03 21.69 -10.60
CA LYS A 111 1.42 21.48 -10.68
C LYS A 111 2.10 22.11 -9.48
N ILE A 112 3.08 21.41 -8.90
CA ILE A 112 3.89 21.91 -7.79
C ILE A 112 5.37 21.78 -8.14
N ALA A 113 6.20 22.69 -7.63
CA ALA A 113 7.63 22.71 -7.94
C ALA A 113 8.37 21.44 -7.48
N ALA A 114 7.90 20.81 -6.41
CA ALA A 114 8.48 19.58 -5.86
C ALA A 114 8.20 18.32 -6.70
N ALA A 115 7.25 18.39 -7.65
CA ALA A 115 6.88 17.23 -8.45
C ALA A 115 7.89 16.97 -9.56
N LYS A 116 8.36 15.73 -9.64
CA LYS A 116 9.21 15.23 -10.72
C LYS A 116 8.37 14.67 -11.87
N PRO A 117 8.93 14.63 -13.11
CA PRO A 117 8.33 13.87 -14.19
C PRO A 117 8.27 12.38 -13.79
N PRO A 118 7.19 11.67 -14.14
CA PRO A 118 6.96 10.29 -13.67
C PRO A 118 7.90 9.25 -14.30
N PHE A 119 8.39 9.52 -15.51
CA PHE A 119 9.32 8.68 -16.23
C PHE A 119 10.38 9.59 -16.87
N GLU A 120 11.62 9.56 -16.37
CA GLU A 120 12.76 10.09 -17.11
C GLU A 120 13.01 9.16 -18.30
N THR A 121 13.21 9.75 -19.48
CA THR A 121 13.51 9.01 -20.72
C THR A 121 15.02 8.84 -20.86
#